data_AF-A0A395GM78-F1
#
_entry.id   AF-A0A395GM78-F1
#
_cell.length_a   1.000
_cell.length_b   1.000
_cell.length_c   1.000
_cell.angle_alpha   90.00
_cell.angle_beta   90.00
_cell.angle_gamma   90.00
#
_symmetry.space_group_name_H-M   'P 1'
#
loop_
_entity.id
_entity.type
_entity.pdbx_description
1 polymer ?
#
loop_
_entity_poly.entity_id
_entity_poly.type
_entity_poly.pdbx_seq_one_letter_code
_entity_poly.pdbx_strand_id
1 'polypeptide(L)'
;MYLSWAVIAAGLAWAPTVWGFNHATTVNYTYQELWKLETTFWDNFLYPANVQQMLAINSTLFTPDVQGRVDITRVFNGSELNTEYLFGLFSDPDHLSLVGVPVAYSITQFSANGNIASATTVVTFNATSFGNLLLPVTIDTWIMWDAEGRIEQYDATFRWFGFLLDTLVEALATSINGTTSQATAALTQLLATTICATHDQYCTGDNQQYTNASTCYDFLTQDIPLGKDYELGRNTLLCREVHEHMVQYDPALHCPHIGPTGGDYCVNDQTYAQKVLQKYFRKSWIAGGSSDEDIWLAD
;
A
#
# COMPACT_ATOMS: atom_id res chain seq x y z
N MET A 1 -83.29 2.62 12.97
CA MET A 1 -82.96 1.38 12.25
C MET A 1 -82.24 1.74 10.96
N TYR A 2 -81.25 0.92 10.59
CA TYR A 2 -80.35 0.99 9.41
C TYR A 2 -79.09 1.86 9.63
N LEU A 3 -78.02 1.31 10.24
CA LEU A 3 -76.92 0.47 9.69
C LEU A 3 -75.98 1.22 8.74
N SER A 4 -74.90 1.75 9.34
CA SER A 4 -73.70 2.26 8.68
C SER A 4 -72.90 1.10 8.08
N TRP A 5 -72.58 1.16 6.79
CA TRP A 5 -71.65 0.25 6.13
C TRP A 5 -70.27 0.91 6.06
N ALA A 6 -69.32 0.35 6.81
CA ALA A 6 -67.90 0.67 6.67
C ALA A 6 -67.30 -0.25 5.59
N VAL A 7 -66.70 0.36 4.56
CA VAL A 7 -65.95 -0.34 3.51
C VAL A 7 -64.54 -0.59 4.04
N ILE A 8 -64.19 -1.87 4.25
CA ILE A 8 -62.82 -2.31 4.56
C ILE A 8 -62.07 -2.45 3.24
N ALA A 9 -61.10 -1.57 2.99
CA ALA A 9 -60.14 -1.72 1.90
C ALA A 9 -59.00 -2.64 2.37
N ALA A 10 -58.90 -3.83 1.77
CA ALA A 10 -57.77 -4.74 1.96
C ALA A 10 -56.56 -4.21 1.18
N GLY A 11 -55.61 -3.60 1.89
CA GLY A 11 -54.29 -3.27 1.34
C GLY A 11 -53.45 -4.54 1.26
N LEU A 12 -53.17 -5.00 0.03
CA LEU A 12 -52.16 -6.01 -0.27
C LEU A 12 -50.79 -5.44 0.12
N ALA A 13 -50.24 -5.89 1.25
CA ALA A 13 -48.85 -5.63 1.61
C ALA A 13 -47.96 -6.47 0.69
N TRP A 14 -47.30 -5.82 -0.26
CA TRP A 14 -46.19 -6.41 -0.99
C TRP A 14 -45.02 -6.50 -0.02
N ALA A 15 -44.73 -7.72 0.47
CA ALA A 15 -43.49 -7.97 1.17
C ALA A 15 -42.33 -7.72 0.19
N PRO A 16 -41.31 -6.92 0.55
CA PRO A 16 -40.11 -6.86 -0.28
C PRO A 16 -39.50 -8.26 -0.27
N THR A 17 -39.26 -8.80 -1.46
CA THR A 17 -38.39 -9.95 -1.65
C THR A 17 -37.06 -9.61 -0.98
N VAL A 18 -36.81 -10.19 0.18
CA VAL A 18 -35.49 -10.24 0.79
C VAL A 18 -34.63 -11.01 -0.21
N TRP A 19 -33.78 -10.30 -0.93
CA TRP A 19 -32.68 -10.93 -1.63
C TRP A 19 -31.85 -11.57 -0.52
N GLY A 20 -31.93 -12.90 -0.43
CA GLY A 20 -31.07 -13.64 0.48
C GLY A 20 -29.64 -13.27 0.12
N PHE A 21 -28.94 -12.62 1.05
CA PHE A 21 -27.50 -12.61 1.03
C PHE A 21 -27.08 -14.08 0.92
N ASN A 22 -26.58 -14.47 -0.25
CA ASN A 22 -25.87 -15.74 -0.38
C ASN A 22 -24.83 -15.71 0.74
N HIS A 23 -25.01 -16.54 1.75
CA HIS A 23 -23.92 -16.89 2.65
C HIS A 23 -22.84 -17.44 1.75
N ALA A 24 -21.84 -16.61 1.42
CA ALA A 24 -20.63 -17.08 0.78
C ALA A 24 -20.17 -18.27 1.62
N THR A 25 -20.01 -19.42 0.99
CA THR A 25 -19.40 -20.59 1.61
C THR A 25 -18.18 -20.11 2.37
N THR A 26 -18.17 -20.28 3.69
CA THR A 26 -17.09 -19.82 4.55
C THR A 26 -15.82 -20.55 4.11
N VAL A 27 -14.95 -19.84 3.39
CA VAL A 27 -13.64 -20.36 2.99
C VAL A 27 -12.89 -20.65 4.28
N ASN A 28 -12.48 -21.90 4.46
CA ASN A 28 -11.83 -22.33 5.69
C ASN A 28 -10.58 -23.11 5.31
N TYR A 29 -9.43 -22.50 5.56
CA TYR A 29 -8.13 -23.11 5.40
C TYR A 29 -7.67 -23.72 6.72
N THR A 30 -6.89 -24.79 6.63
CA THR A 30 -6.12 -25.29 7.75
C THR A 30 -5.01 -24.30 8.11
N TYR A 31 -4.50 -24.40 9.34
CA TYR A 31 -3.33 -23.61 9.78
C TYR A 31 -2.14 -23.79 8.83
N GLN A 32 -1.87 -25.02 8.36
CA GLN A 32 -0.77 -25.31 7.45
C GLN A 32 -0.99 -24.69 6.06
N GLU A 33 -2.22 -24.64 5.57
CA GLU A 33 -2.54 -23.99 4.30
C GLU A 33 -2.35 -22.48 4.38
N LEU A 34 -2.84 -21.83 5.46
CA LEU A 34 -2.61 -20.40 5.67
C LEU A 34 -1.14 -20.06 5.84
N TRP A 35 -0.39 -20.88 6.59
CA TRP A 35 1.07 -20.73 6.68
C TRP A 35 1.73 -20.79 5.30
N LYS A 36 1.32 -21.75 4.46
CA LYS A 36 1.85 -21.88 3.10
C LYS A 36 1.49 -20.68 2.22
N LEU A 37 0.27 -20.17 2.32
CA LEU A 37 -0.18 -18.98 1.59
C LEU A 37 0.60 -17.73 2.01
N GLU A 38 0.78 -17.54 3.32
CA GLU A 38 1.62 -16.47 3.88
C GLU A 38 3.05 -16.55 3.36
N THR A 39 3.71 -17.71 3.44
CA THR A 39 5.07 -17.86 2.92
C THR A 39 5.14 -17.71 1.40
N THR A 40 4.11 -18.14 0.67
CA THR A 40 4.05 -17.96 -0.79
C THR A 40 4.05 -16.48 -1.17
N PHE A 41 3.34 -15.63 -0.43
CA PHE A 41 3.40 -14.19 -0.62
C PHE A 41 4.83 -13.66 -0.40
N TRP A 42 5.44 -13.99 0.74
CA TRP A 42 6.79 -13.51 1.07
C TRP A 42 7.86 -14.01 0.09
N ASP A 43 7.78 -15.27 -0.36
CA ASP A 43 8.67 -15.83 -1.38
C ASP A 43 8.62 -15.04 -2.69
N ASN A 44 7.43 -14.56 -3.07
CA ASN A 44 7.22 -13.74 -4.26
C ASN A 44 7.52 -12.25 -4.02
N PHE A 45 7.53 -11.80 -2.78
CA PHE A 45 7.94 -10.44 -2.41
C PHE A 45 9.45 -10.23 -2.50
N LEU A 46 10.25 -11.29 -2.32
CA LEU A 46 11.71 -11.22 -2.43
C LEU A 46 12.18 -10.94 -3.87
N TYR A 47 13.27 -10.18 -3.99
CA TYR A 47 14.01 -10.04 -5.24
C TYR A 47 14.80 -11.32 -5.56
N PRO A 48 14.84 -11.80 -6.82
CA PRO A 48 14.22 -11.23 -8.02
C PRO A 48 12.83 -11.80 -8.35
N ALA A 49 12.19 -12.55 -7.45
CA ALA A 49 10.87 -13.14 -7.71
C ALA A 49 9.79 -12.06 -7.90
N ASN A 50 9.89 -10.96 -7.15
CA ASN A 50 8.99 -9.81 -7.26
C ASN A 50 8.99 -9.17 -8.66
N VAL A 51 10.12 -9.19 -9.38
CA VAL A 51 10.21 -8.69 -10.76
C VAL A 51 9.23 -9.44 -11.68
N GLN A 52 9.09 -10.76 -11.51
CA GLN A 52 8.16 -11.55 -12.30
C GLN A 52 6.70 -11.20 -12.00
N GLN A 53 6.40 -10.90 -10.74
CA GLN A 53 5.05 -10.48 -10.34
C GLN A 53 4.72 -9.10 -10.89
N MET A 54 5.65 -8.14 -10.78
CA MET A 54 5.49 -6.79 -11.33
C MET A 54 5.24 -6.83 -12.85
N LEU A 55 6.04 -7.60 -13.60
CA LEU A 55 5.89 -7.70 -15.06
C LEU A 55 4.58 -8.37 -15.51
N ALA A 56 3.90 -9.11 -14.62
CA ALA A 56 2.60 -9.69 -14.91
C ALA A 56 1.48 -8.63 -14.92
N ILE A 57 1.71 -7.43 -14.39
CA ILE A 57 0.77 -6.31 -14.20
C ILE A 57 -0.38 -6.65 -13.25
N ASN A 58 -1.08 -7.76 -13.49
CA ASN A 58 -2.09 -8.32 -12.61
C ASN A 58 -1.58 -9.66 -12.05
N SER A 59 -0.83 -9.59 -10.95
CA SER A 59 -0.33 -10.79 -10.29
C SER A 59 -1.47 -11.77 -9.98
N THR A 60 -1.26 -13.05 -10.29
CA THR A 60 -2.21 -14.11 -9.97
C THR A 60 -2.32 -14.39 -8.47
N LEU A 61 -1.47 -13.74 -7.65
CA LEU A 61 -1.56 -13.79 -6.19
C LEU A 61 -2.71 -12.95 -5.64
N PHE A 62 -3.26 -12.02 -6.42
CA PHE A 62 -4.35 -11.15 -6.00
C PHE A 62 -5.67 -11.50 -6.68
N THR A 63 -6.79 -11.25 -5.99
CA THR A 63 -8.08 -11.16 -6.68
C THR A 63 -8.10 -9.88 -7.54
N PRO A 64 -8.88 -9.84 -8.64
CA PRO A 64 -8.97 -8.64 -9.48
C PRO A 64 -9.41 -7.39 -8.71
N ASP A 65 -10.22 -7.56 -7.66
CA ASP A 65 -10.81 -6.50 -6.83
C ASP A 65 -10.16 -6.37 -5.45
N VAL A 66 -8.92 -6.87 -5.29
CA VAL A 66 -8.18 -6.84 -4.02
C VAL A 66 -8.17 -5.46 -3.38
N GLN A 67 -8.29 -5.42 -2.06
CA GLN A 67 -8.19 -4.20 -1.25
C GLN A 67 -6.94 -4.23 -0.37
N GLY A 68 -5.97 -3.37 -0.66
CA GLY A 68 -4.74 -3.24 0.11
C GLY A 68 -4.71 -1.97 0.93
N ARG A 69 -4.16 -2.03 2.14
CA ARG A 69 -3.81 -0.84 2.94
C ARG A 69 -2.42 -0.99 3.53
N VAL A 70 -1.65 0.09 3.48
CA VAL A 70 -0.33 0.18 4.13
C VAL A 70 -0.32 1.44 5.00
N ASP A 71 0.02 1.28 6.28
CA ASP A 71 -0.16 2.28 7.33
C ASP A 71 0.52 3.63 7.03
N ILE A 72 1.75 3.64 6.53
CA ILE A 72 2.52 4.86 6.25
C ILE A 72 2.22 5.49 4.89
N THR A 73 1.56 4.76 3.98
CA THR A 73 1.15 5.25 2.66
C THR A 73 -0.37 5.46 2.60
N ARG A 74 -1.09 4.63 1.84
CA ARG A 74 -2.51 4.76 1.46
C ARG A 74 -3.19 3.38 1.30
N VAL A 75 -4.34 3.42 0.63
CA VAL A 75 -5.10 2.27 0.18
C VAL A 75 -4.89 2.03 -1.32
N PHE A 76 -4.99 0.79 -1.74
CA PHE A 76 -4.74 0.33 -3.11
C PHE A 76 -5.89 -0.56 -3.56
N ASN A 77 -6.60 -0.15 -4.62
CA ASN A 77 -7.77 -0.86 -5.11
C ASN A 77 -7.48 -1.58 -6.42
N GLY A 78 -7.74 -2.89 -6.45
CA GLY A 78 -7.60 -3.72 -7.64
C GLY A 78 -6.19 -4.28 -7.83
N SER A 79 -6.09 -5.35 -8.62
CA SER A 79 -4.87 -6.15 -8.75
C SER A 79 -3.69 -5.39 -9.34
N GLU A 80 -3.93 -4.45 -10.25
CA GLU A 80 -2.89 -3.68 -10.95
C GLU A 80 -2.07 -2.84 -9.96
N LEU A 81 -2.74 -1.92 -9.26
CA LEU A 81 -2.11 -1.09 -8.23
C LEU A 81 -1.43 -1.93 -7.14
N ASN A 82 -2.08 -2.98 -6.65
CA ASN A 82 -1.48 -3.81 -5.60
C ASN A 82 -0.23 -4.55 -6.10
N THR A 83 -0.20 -4.97 -7.37
CA THR A 83 0.96 -5.62 -8.00
C THR A 83 2.13 -4.64 -8.11
N GLU A 84 1.89 -3.43 -8.62
CA GLU A 84 2.94 -2.42 -8.79
C GLU A 84 3.52 -1.96 -7.45
N TYR A 85 2.69 -1.72 -6.44
CA TYR A 85 3.18 -1.23 -5.15
C TYR A 85 3.89 -2.29 -4.33
N LEU A 86 3.34 -3.51 -4.24
CA LEU A 86 3.94 -4.55 -3.42
C LEU A 86 5.16 -5.18 -4.10
N PHE A 87 5.20 -5.26 -5.43
CA PHE A 87 6.31 -5.91 -6.13
C PHE A 87 7.21 -4.92 -6.88
N GLY A 88 6.64 -3.91 -7.52
CA GLY A 88 7.38 -2.94 -8.34
C GLY A 88 8.27 -1.99 -7.52
N LEU A 89 7.78 -1.50 -6.37
CA LEU A 89 8.53 -0.59 -5.48
C LEU A 89 9.91 -1.11 -5.08
N PHE A 90 10.08 -2.44 -5.01
CA PHE A 90 11.32 -3.07 -4.56
C PHE A 90 11.95 -3.98 -5.62
N SER A 91 11.68 -3.70 -6.91
CA SER A 91 12.08 -4.58 -8.02
C SER A 91 13.38 -4.17 -8.71
N ASP A 92 13.87 -2.94 -8.48
CA ASP A 92 15.04 -2.39 -9.16
C ASP A 92 16.21 -2.17 -8.17
N PRO A 93 17.24 -3.03 -8.17
CA PRO A 93 18.40 -2.87 -7.31
C PRO A 93 19.39 -1.80 -7.80
N ASP A 94 19.30 -1.35 -9.05
CA ASP A 94 20.22 -0.39 -9.64
C ASP A 94 19.71 1.06 -9.51
N HIS A 95 18.43 1.23 -9.18
CA HIS A 95 17.79 2.51 -8.95
C HIS A 95 17.89 2.96 -7.48
N LEU A 96 17.85 4.28 -7.25
CA LEU A 96 17.93 4.83 -5.90
C LEU A 96 16.66 4.51 -5.11
N SER A 97 16.81 3.79 -3.98
CA SER A 97 15.70 3.48 -3.07
C SER A 97 16.14 3.70 -1.62
N LEU A 98 15.23 4.19 -0.77
CA LEU A 98 15.49 4.37 0.67
C LEU A 98 15.90 3.08 1.38
N VAL A 99 15.26 1.96 1.06
CA VAL A 99 15.51 0.66 1.69
C VAL A 99 16.14 -0.35 0.72
N GLY A 100 16.01 -0.15 -0.60
CA GLY A 100 16.48 -1.08 -1.62
C GLY A 100 15.54 -2.29 -1.78
N VAL A 101 16.11 -3.46 -2.04
CA VAL A 101 15.34 -4.65 -2.43
C VAL A 101 15.27 -5.71 -1.32
N PRO A 102 14.13 -6.39 -1.09
CA PRO A 102 14.02 -7.45 -0.08
C PRO A 102 14.75 -8.71 -0.56
N VAL A 103 15.64 -9.26 0.27
CA VAL A 103 16.49 -10.41 -0.10
C VAL A 103 16.30 -11.64 0.79
N ALA A 104 15.72 -11.46 1.97
CA ALA A 104 15.38 -12.55 2.88
C ALA A 104 14.25 -12.12 3.82
N TYR A 105 13.55 -13.10 4.39
CA TYR A 105 12.56 -12.82 5.43
C TYR A 105 12.54 -13.92 6.49
N SER A 106 11.99 -13.59 7.66
CA SER A 106 11.67 -14.54 8.71
C SER A 106 10.36 -14.14 9.38
N ILE A 107 9.37 -15.03 9.37
CA ILE A 107 8.13 -14.86 10.13
C ILE A 107 8.42 -15.19 11.60
N THR A 108 8.20 -14.23 12.49
CA THR A 108 8.50 -14.34 13.92
C THR A 108 7.28 -14.60 14.78
N GLN A 109 6.10 -14.18 14.30
CA GLN A 109 4.82 -14.37 14.94
C GLN A 109 3.80 -14.70 13.84
N PHE A 110 2.93 -15.67 14.08
CA PHE A 110 1.90 -16.07 13.13
C PHE A 110 0.66 -16.59 13.85
N SER A 111 -0.50 -16.06 13.47
CA SER A 111 -1.81 -16.49 13.93
C SER A 111 -2.74 -16.62 12.72
N ALA A 112 -3.64 -17.59 12.75
CA ALA A 112 -4.46 -17.93 11.59
C ALA A 112 -5.83 -18.45 12.03
N ASN A 113 -6.89 -18.04 11.32
CA ASN A 113 -8.26 -18.48 11.55
C ASN A 113 -9.10 -18.30 10.27
N GLY A 114 -9.86 -19.33 9.87
CA GLY A 114 -10.74 -19.26 8.71
C GLY A 114 -9.94 -19.10 7.42
N ASN A 115 -10.07 -17.95 6.78
CA ASN A 115 -9.28 -17.54 5.61
C ASN A 115 -8.40 -16.31 5.88
N ILE A 116 -8.12 -16.02 7.15
CA ILE A 116 -7.35 -14.86 7.60
C ILE A 116 -6.09 -15.35 8.31
N ALA A 117 -4.97 -14.70 8.04
CA ALA A 117 -3.77 -14.82 8.85
C ALA A 117 -3.26 -13.43 9.25
N SER A 118 -2.59 -13.38 10.40
CA SER A 118 -1.79 -12.24 10.81
C SER A 118 -0.40 -12.69 11.17
N ALA A 119 0.60 -11.95 10.70
CA ALA A 119 2.00 -12.28 10.88
C ALA A 119 2.83 -11.05 11.23
N THR A 120 3.90 -11.27 12.00
CA THR A 120 5.00 -10.31 12.14
C THR A 120 6.20 -10.88 11.40
N THR A 121 6.63 -10.19 10.34
CA THR A 121 7.72 -10.63 9.47
C THR A 121 8.87 -9.66 9.55
N VAL A 122 10.08 -10.16 9.79
CA VAL A 122 11.31 -9.40 9.64
C VAL A 122 11.85 -9.65 8.24
N VAL A 123 11.83 -8.63 7.40
CA VAL A 123 12.38 -8.65 6.05
C VAL A 123 13.74 -7.99 6.04
N THR A 124 14.75 -8.67 5.51
CA THR A 124 16.05 -8.06 5.25
C THR A 124 16.01 -7.41 3.88
N PHE A 125 16.16 -6.09 3.86
CA PHE A 125 16.35 -5.31 2.65
C PHE A 125 17.84 -5.08 2.39
N ASN A 126 18.23 -5.10 1.12
CA ASN A 126 19.54 -4.70 0.66
C ASN A 126 19.46 -3.30 0.05
N ALA A 127 19.88 -2.30 0.79
CA ALA A 127 19.99 -0.92 0.34
C ALA A 127 21.24 -0.77 -0.53
N THR A 128 21.14 -1.20 -1.80
CA THR A 128 22.20 -1.18 -2.80
C THR A 128 22.81 0.21 -2.98
N SER A 129 21.96 1.23 -2.97
CA SER A 129 22.31 2.65 -3.04
C SER A 129 23.12 3.16 -1.85
N PHE A 130 23.11 2.44 -0.74
CA PHE A 130 23.82 2.77 0.49
C PHE A 130 24.97 1.77 0.74
N GLY A 131 25.62 1.31 -0.33
CA GLY A 131 26.79 0.42 -0.23
C GLY A 131 26.45 -1.02 0.15
N ASN A 132 25.28 -1.50 -0.27
CA ASN A 132 24.73 -2.81 0.11
C ASN A 132 24.51 -2.96 1.62
N LEU A 133 24.00 -1.90 2.25
CA LEU A 133 23.63 -1.93 3.66
C LEU A 133 22.42 -2.86 3.85
N LEU A 134 22.58 -3.90 4.66
CA LEU A 134 21.49 -4.81 5.00
C LEU A 134 20.67 -4.24 6.15
N LEU A 135 19.38 -4.02 5.90
CA LEU A 135 18.44 -3.38 6.82
C LEU A 135 17.32 -4.35 7.19
N PRO A 136 17.18 -4.72 8.48
CA PRO A 136 16.02 -5.45 8.93
C PRO A 136 14.83 -4.49 9.08
N VAL A 137 13.74 -4.78 8.37
CA VAL A 137 12.48 -4.04 8.44
C VAL A 137 11.41 -4.98 8.97
N THR A 138 10.67 -4.55 10.00
CA THR A 138 9.57 -5.35 10.56
C THR A 138 8.25 -4.91 9.95
N ILE A 139 7.53 -5.86 9.34
CA ILE A 139 6.24 -5.65 8.71
C ILE A 139 5.22 -6.55 9.42
N ASP A 140 4.18 -5.92 9.97
CA ASP A 140 3.02 -6.64 10.48
C ASP A 140 1.96 -6.72 9.39
N THR A 141 1.36 -7.88 9.19
CA THR A 141 0.32 -8.09 8.17
C THR A 141 -0.94 -8.68 8.79
N TRP A 142 -2.08 -8.29 8.24
CA TRP A 142 -3.31 -9.06 8.19
C TRP A 142 -3.59 -9.36 6.72
N ILE A 143 -3.79 -10.62 6.37
CA ILE A 143 -4.05 -11.03 4.99
C ILE A 143 -5.25 -11.97 4.98
N MET A 144 -6.16 -11.75 4.02
CA MET A 144 -7.31 -12.60 3.75
C MET A 144 -7.20 -13.21 2.36
N TRP A 145 -7.53 -14.49 2.24
CA TRP A 145 -7.54 -15.21 0.96
C TRP A 145 -8.94 -15.64 0.53
N ASP A 146 -9.18 -15.66 -0.78
CA ASP A 146 -10.38 -16.25 -1.37
C ASP A 146 -10.31 -17.78 -1.41
N ALA A 147 -11.28 -18.44 -2.06
CA ALA A 147 -11.32 -19.91 -2.17
C ALA A 147 -10.23 -20.50 -3.08
N GLU A 148 -9.63 -19.68 -3.93
CA GLU A 148 -8.57 -20.07 -4.87
C GLU A 148 -7.16 -19.80 -4.30
N GLY A 149 -7.06 -19.25 -3.10
CA GLY A 149 -5.79 -18.94 -2.43
C GLY A 149 -5.17 -17.62 -2.92
N ARG A 150 -5.97 -16.73 -3.51
CA ARG A 150 -5.58 -15.38 -3.89
C ARG A 150 -5.88 -14.42 -2.77
N ILE A 151 -4.99 -13.45 -2.54
CA ILE A 151 -5.16 -12.38 -1.57
C ILE A 151 -6.31 -11.48 -2.05
N GLU A 152 -7.32 -11.33 -1.20
CA GLU A 152 -8.51 -10.54 -1.48
C GLU A 152 -8.53 -9.23 -0.70
N GLN A 153 -7.90 -9.22 0.49
CA GLN A 153 -7.57 -7.97 1.18
C GLN A 153 -6.36 -8.15 2.09
N TYR A 154 -5.64 -7.06 2.31
CA TYR A 154 -4.56 -7.00 3.30
C TYR A 154 -4.45 -5.64 3.97
N ASP A 155 -3.96 -5.66 5.21
CA ASP A 155 -3.59 -4.47 5.98
C ASP A 155 -2.18 -4.67 6.51
N ALA A 156 -1.26 -3.78 6.15
CA ALA A 156 0.16 -3.88 6.49
C ALA A 156 0.63 -2.67 7.29
N THR A 157 1.51 -2.91 8.26
CA THR A 157 2.12 -1.88 9.10
C THR A 157 3.63 -2.02 9.07
N PHE A 158 4.32 -0.94 8.68
CA PHE A 158 5.78 -0.85 8.79
C PHE A 158 6.14 -0.44 10.22
N ARG A 159 6.42 -1.44 11.06
CA ARG A 159 6.65 -1.23 12.48
C ARG A 159 7.94 -0.43 12.69
N TRP A 160 7.81 0.67 13.43
CA TRP A 160 8.90 1.58 13.78
C TRP A 160 9.58 2.25 12.57
N PHE A 161 8.83 2.55 11.51
CA PHE A 161 9.38 3.19 10.32
C PHE A 161 10.15 4.49 10.62
N GLY A 162 9.71 5.30 11.60
CA GLY A 162 10.47 6.49 12.02
C GLY A 162 11.87 6.18 12.54
N PHE A 163 12.02 5.08 13.30
CA PHE A 163 13.34 4.66 13.77
C PHE A 163 14.23 4.13 12.63
N LEU A 164 13.64 3.46 11.63
CA LEU A 164 14.35 3.09 10.41
C LEU A 164 14.86 4.32 9.66
N LEU A 165 14.02 5.35 9.50
CA LEU A 165 14.39 6.60 8.82
C LEU A 165 15.51 7.33 9.57
N ASP A 166 15.44 7.42 10.90
CA ASP A 166 16.51 7.99 11.72
C ASP A 166 17.83 7.23 11.53
N THR A 167 17.77 5.89 11.52
CA THR A 167 18.94 5.02 11.30
C THR A 167 19.60 5.28 9.93
N LEU A 168 18.79 5.43 8.88
CA LEU A 168 19.26 5.74 7.53
C LEU A 168 19.94 7.12 7.46
N VAL A 169 19.33 8.13 8.07
CA VAL A 169 19.87 9.49 8.12
C VAL A 169 21.18 9.54 8.92
N GLU A 170 21.28 8.82 10.03
CA GLU A 170 22.51 8.71 10.83
C GLU A 170 23.64 7.98 10.08
N ALA A 171 23.31 6.93 9.34
CA ALA A 171 24.26 6.22 8.48
C ALA A 171 24.81 7.15 7.38
N LEU A 172 23.93 7.91 6.71
CA LEU A 172 24.33 8.90 5.71
C LEU A 172 25.16 10.04 6.33
N ALA A 173 24.79 10.53 7.52
CA ALA A 173 25.57 11.54 8.23
C ALA A 173 27.00 11.06 8.52
N THR A 174 27.14 9.79 8.91
CA THR A 174 28.44 9.15 9.13
C THR A 174 29.23 9.04 7.82
N SER A 175 28.60 8.62 6.71
CA SER A 175 29.30 8.44 5.45
C SER A 175 29.80 9.75 4.83
N ILE A 176 29.10 10.86 5.07
CA ILE A 176 29.52 12.20 4.61
C ILE A 176 30.37 12.96 5.63
N ASN A 177 30.69 12.36 6.78
CA ASN A 177 31.38 13.00 7.91
C ASN A 177 30.71 14.34 8.31
N GLY A 178 29.38 14.31 8.42
CA GLY A 178 28.54 15.48 8.67
C GLY A 178 27.55 15.27 9.83
N THR A 179 26.65 16.24 9.99
CA THR A 179 25.54 16.20 10.95
C THR A 179 24.30 15.57 10.32
N THR A 180 23.33 15.14 11.15
CA THR A 180 22.03 14.65 10.68
C THR A 180 21.31 15.69 9.81
N SER A 181 21.38 16.98 10.17
CA SER A 181 20.80 18.06 9.34
C SER A 181 21.43 18.15 7.94
N GLN A 182 22.75 17.99 7.85
CA GLN A 182 23.44 17.97 6.55
C GLN A 182 23.08 16.71 5.75
N ALA A 183 22.95 15.56 6.42
CA ALA A 183 22.52 14.32 5.78
C ALA A 183 21.08 14.40 5.27
N THR A 184 20.16 14.96 6.05
CA THR A 184 18.78 15.21 5.62
C THR A 184 18.73 16.14 4.41
N ALA A 185 19.51 17.23 4.41
CA ALA A 185 19.57 18.13 3.26
C ALA A 185 20.13 17.42 2.01
N ALA A 186 21.19 16.62 2.16
CA ALA A 186 21.76 15.84 1.08
C ALA A 186 20.77 14.79 0.53
N LEU A 187 20.04 14.10 1.41
CA LEU A 187 19.00 13.16 1.03
C LEU A 187 17.89 13.87 0.25
N THR A 188 17.39 15.01 0.71
CA THR A 188 16.38 15.81 0.00
C THR A 188 16.84 16.15 -1.42
N GLN A 189 18.08 16.60 -1.60
CA GLN A 189 18.62 16.93 -2.92
C GLN A 189 18.74 15.69 -3.82
N LEU A 190 19.19 14.57 -3.26
CA LEU A 190 19.37 13.31 -3.97
C LEU A 190 18.03 12.75 -4.45
N LEU A 191 17.02 12.71 -3.57
CA LEU A 191 15.67 12.27 -3.92
C LEU A 191 15.05 13.17 -4.99
N ALA A 192 15.11 14.50 -4.81
CA ALA A 192 14.57 15.44 -5.79
C ALA A 192 15.23 15.29 -7.16
N THR A 193 16.56 15.15 -7.20
CA THR A 193 17.29 14.95 -8.46
C THR A 193 16.88 13.66 -9.16
N THR A 194 16.72 12.57 -8.39
CA THR A 194 16.31 11.26 -8.93
C THR A 194 14.89 11.33 -9.48
N ILE A 195 13.93 11.86 -8.73
CA ILE A 195 12.54 12.01 -9.17
C ILE A 195 12.47 12.87 -10.44
N CYS A 196 13.24 13.96 -10.52
CA CYS A 196 13.25 14.79 -11.73
C CYS A 196 13.87 14.08 -12.94
N ALA A 197 14.88 13.23 -12.73
CA ALA A 197 15.43 12.40 -13.80
C ALA A 197 14.40 11.36 -14.29
N THR A 198 13.70 10.68 -13.37
CA THR A 198 12.60 9.76 -13.68
C THR A 198 11.49 10.48 -14.46
N HIS A 199 11.09 11.67 -14.00
CA HIS A 199 10.12 12.52 -14.69
C HIS A 199 10.56 12.86 -16.12
N ASP A 200 11.77 13.39 -16.29
CA ASP A 200 12.24 13.82 -17.62
C ASP A 200 12.37 12.64 -18.61
N GLN A 201 12.63 11.45 -18.10
CA GLN A 201 12.75 10.24 -18.90
C GLN A 201 11.38 9.68 -19.34
N TYR A 202 10.40 9.64 -18.44
CA TYR A 202 9.17 8.86 -18.66
C TYR A 202 7.89 9.71 -18.70
N CYS A 203 7.86 10.87 -18.03
CA CYS A 203 6.70 11.76 -17.95
C CYS A 203 6.75 12.81 -19.06
N THR A 204 6.49 12.36 -20.29
CA THR A 204 6.52 13.21 -21.49
C THR A 204 5.14 13.31 -22.15
N GLY A 205 4.96 14.27 -23.05
CA GLY A 205 3.70 14.45 -23.78
C GLY A 205 2.53 14.77 -22.83
N ASP A 206 1.45 13.99 -22.93
CA ASP A 206 0.27 14.16 -22.07
C ASP A 206 0.55 13.86 -20.59
N ASN A 207 1.63 13.12 -20.30
CA ASN A 207 2.05 12.78 -18.93
C ASN A 207 3.03 13.80 -18.32
N GLN A 208 3.38 14.88 -19.03
CA GLN A 208 4.30 15.90 -18.55
C GLN A 208 3.75 16.60 -17.29
N GLN A 209 4.50 16.60 -16.19
CA GLN A 209 4.09 17.23 -14.93
C GLN A 209 4.80 18.55 -14.65
N TYR A 210 6.05 18.67 -15.08
CA TYR A 210 6.88 19.84 -14.89
C TYR A 210 7.33 20.40 -16.24
N THR A 211 7.46 21.71 -16.35
CA THR A 211 7.92 22.35 -17.59
C THR A 211 9.37 21.99 -17.92
N ASN A 212 10.21 21.77 -16.90
CA ASN A 212 11.61 21.37 -17.01
C ASN A 212 12.17 20.88 -15.66
N ALA A 213 13.38 20.29 -15.69
CA ALA A 213 14.10 19.81 -14.51
C ALA A 213 14.23 20.85 -13.38
N SER A 214 14.46 22.14 -13.69
CA SER A 214 14.59 23.18 -12.66
C SER A 214 13.28 23.37 -11.91
N THR A 215 12.15 23.45 -12.64
CA THR A 215 10.83 23.59 -12.01
C THR A 215 10.44 22.37 -11.18
N CYS A 216 10.85 21.17 -11.61
CA CYS A 216 10.71 19.96 -10.81
C CYS A 216 11.53 20.05 -9.51
N TYR A 217 12.82 20.37 -9.63
CA TYR A 217 13.73 20.43 -8.50
C TYR A 217 13.33 21.49 -7.48
N ASP A 218 12.96 22.69 -7.94
CA ASP A 218 12.52 23.79 -7.07
C ASP A 218 11.26 23.38 -6.30
N PHE A 219 10.26 22.82 -6.97
CA PHE A 219 9.05 22.34 -6.31
C PHE A 219 9.37 21.28 -5.23
N LEU A 220 10.14 20.26 -5.59
CA LEU A 220 10.47 19.13 -4.70
C LEU A 220 11.34 19.52 -3.50
N THR A 221 12.08 20.63 -3.58
CA THR A 221 13.00 21.07 -2.52
C THR A 221 12.53 22.31 -1.75
N GLN A 222 11.61 23.10 -2.30
CA GLN A 222 11.19 24.39 -1.72
C GLN A 222 9.69 24.46 -1.39
N ASP A 223 8.83 23.80 -2.19
CA ASP A 223 7.38 23.97 -2.08
C ASP A 223 6.71 22.87 -1.24
N ILE A 224 7.35 21.71 -1.10
CA ILE A 224 6.87 20.58 -0.29
C ILE A 224 7.91 20.18 0.77
N PRO A 225 7.47 19.66 1.93
CA PRO A 225 8.39 19.12 2.92
C PRO A 225 8.96 17.77 2.47
N LEU A 226 10.11 17.37 3.06
CA LEU A 226 10.62 16.00 2.94
C LEU A 226 9.53 14.98 3.31
N GLY A 227 8.83 15.24 4.41
CA GLY A 227 7.80 14.36 4.98
C GLY A 227 8.28 13.69 6.25
N LYS A 228 7.32 13.31 7.10
CA LYS A 228 7.58 12.50 8.30
C LYS A 228 7.36 11.01 8.00
N ASP A 229 7.72 10.19 8.97
CA ASP A 229 7.64 8.73 8.94
C ASP A 229 6.24 8.15 8.65
N TYR A 230 5.17 8.88 8.97
CA TYR A 230 3.79 8.50 8.67
C TYR A 230 3.20 9.20 7.43
N GLU A 231 4.03 9.93 6.66
CA GLU A 231 3.60 10.86 5.61
C GLU A 231 4.02 10.42 4.18
N LEU A 232 4.24 9.12 3.95
CA LEU A 232 4.50 8.56 2.62
C LEU A 232 3.23 8.44 1.76
N GLY A 233 2.07 8.85 2.28
CA GLY A 233 0.84 9.07 1.53
C GLY A 233 0.35 10.52 1.57
N ARG A 234 1.26 11.48 1.79
CA ARG A 234 0.95 12.92 1.93
C ARG A 234 1.61 13.74 0.83
N ASN A 235 1.32 15.04 0.77
CA ASN A 235 2.04 15.93 -0.14
C ASN A 235 3.47 16.19 0.34
N THR A 236 4.35 15.22 0.13
CA THR A 236 5.72 15.18 0.61
C THR A 236 6.67 14.67 -0.47
N LEU A 237 7.97 14.90 -0.29
CA LEU A 237 9.01 14.33 -1.14
C LEU A 237 9.12 12.81 -0.96
N LEU A 238 8.98 12.31 0.28
CA LEU A 238 9.01 10.87 0.58
C LEU A 238 7.86 10.11 -0.10
N CYS A 239 6.66 10.71 -0.20
CA CYS A 239 5.59 10.10 -0.99
C CYS A 239 6.02 9.96 -2.46
N ARG A 240 6.59 11.01 -3.05
CA ARG A 240 7.02 10.99 -4.46
C ARG A 240 8.19 10.04 -4.70
N GLU A 241 9.07 9.86 -3.72
CA GLU A 241 10.12 8.83 -3.76
C GLU A 241 9.52 7.43 -3.87
N VAL A 242 8.43 7.11 -3.16
CA VAL A 242 7.76 5.82 -3.31
C VAL A 242 7.21 5.65 -4.74
N HIS A 243 6.58 6.70 -5.26
CA HIS A 243 5.85 6.63 -6.53
C HIS A 243 6.74 6.59 -7.77
N GLU A 244 7.90 7.22 -7.72
CA GLU A 244 8.78 7.34 -8.88
C GLU A 244 9.28 5.98 -9.40
N HIS A 245 9.48 5.00 -8.51
CA HIS A 245 9.90 3.63 -8.85
C HIS A 245 8.96 2.95 -9.86
N MET A 246 7.67 3.29 -9.85
CA MET A 246 6.65 2.66 -10.69
C MET A 246 6.41 3.42 -12.01
N VAL A 247 6.97 4.62 -12.17
CA VAL A 247 6.74 5.47 -13.36
C VAL A 247 7.19 4.79 -14.65
N GLN A 248 8.25 4.01 -14.63
CA GLN A 248 8.73 3.30 -15.82
C GLN A 248 7.77 2.20 -16.31
N TYR A 249 6.88 1.71 -15.45
CA TYR A 249 5.96 0.62 -15.77
C TYR A 249 4.61 1.13 -16.28
N ASP A 250 4.04 2.12 -15.61
CA ASP A 250 2.85 2.85 -16.08
C ASP A 250 3.00 4.37 -15.87
N PRO A 251 3.61 5.09 -16.85
CA PRO A 251 3.74 6.53 -16.76
C PRO A 251 2.39 7.26 -16.69
N ALA A 252 1.33 6.75 -17.32
CA ALA A 252 0.04 7.43 -17.34
C ALA A 252 -0.60 7.48 -15.96
N LEU A 253 -0.45 6.40 -15.20
CA LEU A 253 -0.92 6.31 -13.82
C LEU A 253 0.00 7.03 -12.84
N HIS A 254 1.33 6.85 -12.96
CA HIS A 254 2.26 7.28 -11.91
C HIS A 254 2.87 8.67 -12.08
N CYS A 255 2.94 9.21 -13.29
CA CYS A 255 3.45 10.57 -13.48
C CYS A 255 2.68 11.62 -12.65
N PRO A 256 1.33 11.63 -12.62
CA PRO A 256 0.58 12.54 -11.76
C PRO A 256 0.99 12.48 -10.28
N HIS A 257 1.36 11.29 -9.78
CA HIS A 257 1.74 11.09 -8.38
C HIS A 257 3.05 11.80 -8.02
N ILE A 258 4.02 11.82 -8.94
CA ILE A 258 5.31 12.52 -8.73
C ILE A 258 5.26 14.00 -9.10
N GLY A 259 4.16 14.47 -9.71
CA GLY A 259 3.94 15.85 -10.12
C GLY A 259 3.45 16.80 -9.01
N PRO A 260 3.21 18.10 -9.32
CA PRO A 260 2.73 19.08 -8.35
C PRO A 260 1.36 18.77 -7.73
N THR A 261 0.47 18.13 -8.51
CA THR A 261 -0.88 17.79 -8.06
C THR A 261 -0.88 16.60 -7.09
N GLY A 262 0.15 15.75 -7.15
CA GLY A 262 0.26 14.51 -6.38
C GLY A 262 -0.71 13.41 -6.83
N GLY A 263 -1.49 13.63 -7.89
CA GLY A 263 -2.40 12.65 -8.50
C GLY A 263 -3.31 11.92 -7.50
N ASP A 264 -3.83 12.63 -6.49
CA ASP A 264 -4.66 12.07 -5.40
C ASP A 264 -3.96 11.09 -4.43
N TYR A 265 -2.68 10.78 -4.66
CA TYR A 265 -1.87 9.94 -3.77
C TYR A 265 -0.90 10.75 -2.90
N CYS A 266 -0.18 11.71 -3.48
CA CYS A 266 0.71 12.58 -2.71
C CYS A 266 0.00 13.89 -2.35
N VAL A 267 -1.10 13.78 -1.59
CA VAL A 267 -1.99 14.90 -1.22
C VAL A 267 -2.31 14.95 0.28
N ASN A 268 -2.77 16.13 0.77
CA ASN A 268 -3.10 16.37 2.18
C ASN A 268 -4.62 16.36 2.42
N ASP A 269 -5.27 15.24 2.13
CA ASP A 269 -6.74 15.06 2.08
C ASP A 269 -7.33 14.30 3.29
N GLN A 270 -6.51 13.82 4.23
CA GLN A 270 -6.97 13.07 5.40
C GLN A 270 -6.46 13.65 6.71
N THR A 271 -7.32 13.78 7.71
CA THR A 271 -6.94 14.02 9.11
C THR A 271 -6.55 12.70 9.80
N TYR A 272 -5.93 12.79 10.98
CA TYR A 272 -5.67 11.61 11.81
C TYR A 272 -6.96 10.82 12.10
N ALA A 273 -8.05 11.52 12.49
CA ALA A 273 -9.32 10.88 12.78
C ALA A 273 -9.91 10.17 11.55
N GLN A 274 -9.85 10.78 10.36
CA GLN A 274 -10.29 10.12 9.12
C GLN A 274 -9.46 8.87 8.80
N LYS A 275 -8.15 8.89 9.04
CA LYS A 275 -7.28 7.73 8.82
C LYS A 275 -7.62 6.58 9.77
N VAL A 276 -7.79 6.87 11.07
CA VAL A 276 -8.16 5.85 12.08
C VAL A 276 -9.56 5.30 11.86
N LEU A 277 -10.51 6.16 11.48
CA LEU A 277 -11.92 5.79 11.32
C LEU A 277 -12.28 5.32 9.90
N GLN A 278 -11.29 5.12 9.02
CA GLN A 278 -11.53 4.75 7.63
C GLN A 278 -12.16 3.37 7.51
N LYS A 279 -13.41 3.33 7.03
CA LYS A 279 -14.11 2.10 6.63
C LYS A 279 -13.73 1.73 5.20
N TYR A 280 -12.70 0.91 5.06
CA TYR A 280 -12.11 0.60 3.75
C TYR A 280 -12.43 -0.81 3.26
N PHE A 281 -12.33 -1.81 4.13
CA PHE A 281 -12.46 -3.21 3.76
C PHE A 281 -13.91 -3.63 3.61
N ARG A 282 -14.21 -4.38 2.54
CA ARG A 282 -15.54 -4.92 2.27
C ARG A 282 -15.82 -6.23 3.00
N LYS A 283 -14.77 -6.92 3.48
CA LYS A 283 -14.91 -8.16 4.27
C LYS A 283 -14.37 -7.96 5.67
N SER A 284 -15.01 -8.64 6.62
CA SER A 284 -14.71 -8.49 8.04
C SER A 284 -13.40 -9.16 8.41
N TRP A 285 -12.62 -8.48 9.24
CA TRP A 285 -11.44 -9.07 9.90
C TRP A 285 -11.82 -9.88 11.15
N ILE A 286 -13.09 -9.83 11.58
CA ILE A 286 -13.59 -10.55 12.76
C ILE A 286 -13.95 -11.98 12.36
N ALA A 287 -13.02 -12.92 12.62
CA ALA A 287 -13.23 -14.32 12.30
C ALA A 287 -14.46 -14.90 13.01
N GLY A 288 -15.40 -15.45 12.24
CA GLY A 288 -16.64 -16.07 12.74
C GLY A 288 -17.69 -15.08 13.26
N GLY A 289 -17.43 -13.77 13.21
CA GLY A 289 -18.41 -12.73 13.52
C GLY A 289 -19.40 -12.53 12.38
N SER A 290 -20.59 -12.01 12.70
CA SER A 290 -21.54 -11.57 11.68
C SER A 290 -21.14 -10.20 11.11
N SER A 291 -21.51 -9.90 9.87
CA SER A 291 -21.29 -8.57 9.28
C SER A 291 -21.89 -7.43 10.10
N ASP A 292 -22.97 -7.72 10.84
CA ASP A 292 -23.67 -6.75 11.68
C ASP A 292 -22.87 -6.37 12.95
N GLU A 293 -21.86 -7.17 13.32
CA GLU A 293 -20.97 -6.90 14.44
C GLU A 293 -19.73 -6.08 14.03
N ASP A 294 -19.45 -5.98 12.72
CA ASP A 294 -18.30 -5.24 12.20
C ASP A 294 -18.70 -3.87 11.65
N ILE A 295 -18.69 -2.88 12.53
CA ILE A 295 -18.99 -1.48 12.18
C ILE A 295 -17.97 -0.85 11.22
N TRP A 296 -16.85 -1.53 10.94
CA TRP A 296 -15.73 -1.04 10.14
C TRP A 296 -15.77 -1.49 8.68
N LEU A 297 -16.79 -2.26 8.29
CA LEU A 297 -17.02 -2.60 6.89
C LEU A 297 -17.31 -1.35 6.07
N ALA A 298 -16.73 -1.29 4.87
CA ALA A 298 -17.09 -0.31 3.86
C ALA A 298 -18.57 -0.48 3.48
N ASP A 299 -19.24 0.65 3.25
CA ASP A 299 -20.63 0.69 2.81
C ASP A 299 -20.82 0.15 1.39
#